data_AF-A0A177MCI5-F1
#
_entry.id   AF-A0A177MCI5-F1
#
_cell.length_a   1.000
_cell.length_b   1.000
_cell.length_c   1.000
_cell.angle_alpha   90.00
_cell.angle_beta   90.00
_cell.angle_gamma   90.00
#
_symmetry.space_group_name_H-M   'P 1'
#
loop_
_entity.id
_entity.type
_entity.pdbx_description
1 polymer ?
#
loop_
_entity_poly.entity_id
_entity_poly.type
_entity_poly.pdbx_seq_one_letter_code
_entity_poly.pdbx_strand_id
1 'polypeptide(L)'
;MPITQLLIIDAQNDFCDYSVAAYVPALPVPGAYQDCLRLAQLINQAGLAIGGVIATLDSHHMIDLAHNTSWLTEQGTAPPPFSLVTAADFIVGRYRLAAAQVTNEQNDYVLNYLQQLEQMQRPFILWPPHCLIGTPGHNLNIELAQALSNWETRTCKPVTFMQKGENIWTESFSALKAVIPDPADQATQLNLAVLEMLAQSDRLLIAGQASSHCVKETINDILQFGAAELKHKLVILTDCMSPVSGFEAAVEQFFTELRAQGILLATSAEIAIELVPANTQY
;
A
#
# COMPACT_ATOMS: atom_id res chain seq x y z
N MET A 1 22.89 9.15 17.63
CA MET A 1 22.36 9.59 16.32
C MET A 1 20.87 9.37 16.34
N PRO A 2 20.06 10.25 15.73
CA PRO A 2 18.62 10.06 15.66
C PRO A 2 18.28 8.72 14.99
N ILE A 3 17.25 8.03 15.47
CA ILE A 3 16.78 6.76 14.94
C ILE A 3 15.91 7.05 13.71
N THR A 4 16.42 6.70 12.53
CA THR A 4 15.64 6.75 11.30
C THR A 4 14.98 5.41 11.03
N GLN A 5 13.68 5.40 10.79
CA GLN A 5 12.93 4.23 10.35
C GLN A 5 12.47 4.42 8.91
N LEU A 6 12.47 3.34 8.13
CA LEU A 6 11.95 3.32 6.77
C LEU A 6 10.67 2.46 6.74
N LEU A 7 9.56 3.05 6.32
CA LEU A 7 8.31 2.37 6.00
C LEU A 7 8.19 2.26 4.47
N ILE A 8 8.17 1.03 3.99
CA ILE A 8 8.00 0.67 2.58
C ILE A 8 6.59 0.12 2.42
N ILE A 9 5.78 0.77 1.61
CA ILE A 9 4.38 0.39 1.41
C ILE A 9 4.26 -0.38 0.10
N ASP A 10 3.90 -1.66 0.14
CA ASP A 10 3.47 -2.47 -1.01
C ASP A 10 4.38 -2.36 -2.26
N ALA A 11 5.71 -2.36 -2.08
CA ALA A 11 6.66 -2.34 -3.19
C ALA A 11 6.80 -3.73 -3.86
N GLN A 12 5.65 -4.30 -4.24
CA GLN A 12 5.48 -5.67 -4.72
C GLN A 12 5.55 -5.77 -6.24
N ASN A 13 5.84 -6.97 -6.73
CA ASN A 13 5.99 -7.26 -8.15
C ASN A 13 4.72 -6.95 -8.96
N ASP A 14 3.54 -7.22 -8.42
CA ASP A 14 2.28 -6.93 -9.12
C ASP A 14 2.04 -5.44 -9.37
N PHE A 15 2.65 -4.56 -8.55
CA PHE A 15 2.57 -3.11 -8.71
C PHE A 15 3.72 -2.52 -9.55
N CYS A 16 4.77 -3.27 -9.85
CA CYS A 16 5.88 -2.78 -10.65
C CYS A 16 5.51 -2.76 -12.14
N ASP A 17 5.89 -1.71 -12.88
CA ASP A 17 5.66 -1.59 -14.33
C ASP A 17 6.77 -2.23 -15.19
N TYR A 18 7.49 -3.20 -14.63
CA TYR A 18 8.57 -3.90 -15.31
C TYR A 18 8.37 -5.41 -15.25
N SER A 19 8.37 -6.05 -16.41
CA SER A 19 8.33 -7.51 -16.51
C SER A 19 9.75 -8.07 -16.41
N VAL A 20 10.02 -8.88 -15.40
CA VAL A 20 11.26 -9.67 -15.30
C VAL A 20 10.95 -11.14 -15.60
N ALA A 21 11.79 -11.80 -16.38
CA ALA A 21 11.92 -13.27 -16.44
C ALA A 21 10.59 -14.06 -16.39
N ALA A 22 9.72 -13.86 -17.39
CA ALA A 22 8.43 -14.55 -17.60
C ALA A 22 7.30 -14.20 -16.60
N TYR A 23 7.48 -13.21 -15.73
CA TYR A 23 6.41 -12.70 -14.89
C TYR A 23 5.83 -11.38 -15.45
N VAL A 24 4.51 -11.30 -15.50
CA VAL A 24 3.76 -10.11 -15.92
C VAL A 24 3.01 -9.58 -14.70
N PRO A 25 3.31 -8.35 -14.25
CA PRO A 25 2.59 -7.68 -13.16
C PRO A 25 1.09 -7.59 -13.44
N ALA A 26 0.25 -7.93 -12.46
CA ALA A 26 -1.21 -7.90 -12.61
C ALA A 26 -1.81 -6.49 -12.52
N LEU A 27 -1.19 -5.60 -11.76
CA LEU A 27 -1.68 -4.24 -11.51
C LEU A 27 -0.53 -3.20 -11.56
N PRO A 28 0.21 -3.11 -12.68
CA PRO A 28 1.39 -2.27 -12.76
C PRO A 28 1.07 -0.78 -12.60
N VAL A 29 1.85 -0.10 -11.76
CA VAL A 29 1.82 1.34 -11.56
C VAL A 29 2.97 1.96 -12.37
N PRO A 30 2.70 2.84 -13.35
CA PRO A 30 3.76 3.44 -14.16
C PRO A 30 4.80 4.17 -13.31
N GLY A 31 6.09 3.88 -13.52
CA GLY A 31 7.22 4.42 -12.77
C GLY A 31 7.63 3.61 -11.53
N ALA A 32 6.80 2.66 -11.07
CA ALA A 32 7.03 1.94 -9.82
C ALA A 32 8.31 1.10 -9.81
N TYR A 33 8.74 0.56 -10.95
CA TYR A 33 10.02 -0.14 -11.00
C TYR A 33 11.19 0.81 -10.74
N GLN A 34 11.17 2.00 -11.34
CA GLN A 34 12.21 3.00 -11.14
C GLN A 34 12.21 3.55 -9.71
N ASP A 35 11.05 3.62 -9.06
CA ASP A 35 10.92 3.93 -7.64
C ASP A 35 11.60 2.88 -6.76
N CYS A 36 11.39 1.59 -7.06
CA CYS A 36 12.04 0.49 -6.35
C CYS A 36 13.56 0.56 -6.49
N LEU A 37 14.08 0.89 -7.68
CA LEU A 37 15.52 1.05 -7.92
C LEU A 37 16.12 2.21 -7.12
N ARG A 38 15.42 3.36 -7.05
CA ARG A 38 15.87 4.53 -6.27
C ARG A 38 15.86 4.24 -4.78
N LEU A 39 14.83 3.55 -4.30
CA LEU A 39 14.75 3.11 -2.90
C LEU A 39 15.87 2.10 -2.57
N ALA A 40 16.11 1.12 -3.43
CA ALA A 40 17.20 0.17 -3.29
C ALA A 40 18.56 0.88 -3.25
N GLN A 41 18.77 1.90 -4.09
CA GLN A 41 19.97 2.72 -4.08
C GLN A 41 20.15 3.48 -2.76
N LEU A 42 19.10 4.11 -2.23
CA LEU A 42 19.13 4.77 -0.91
C LEU A 42 19.52 3.78 0.19
N ILE A 43 18.92 2.59 0.24
CA ILE A 43 19.23 1.55 1.23
C ILE A 43 20.68 1.07 1.10
N ASN A 44 21.18 0.93 -0.13
CA ASN A 44 22.56 0.52 -0.35
C ASN A 44 23.57 1.58 0.12
N GLN A 45 23.31 2.86 -0.15
CA GLN A 45 24.19 3.99 0.17
C GLN A 45 24.14 4.39 1.65
N ALA A 46 22.94 4.50 2.23
CA ALA A 46 22.72 5.06 3.56
C ALA A 46 22.17 4.05 4.59
N GLY A 47 22.13 2.77 4.24
CA GLY A 47 21.48 1.74 5.07
C GLY A 47 21.98 1.63 6.50
N LEU A 48 23.26 1.94 6.78
CA LEU A 48 23.81 1.92 8.15
C LEU A 48 23.22 3.02 9.06
N ALA A 49 22.68 4.09 8.47
CA ALA A 49 21.97 5.16 9.19
C ALA A 49 20.47 4.85 9.38
N ILE A 50 19.94 3.83 8.68
CA ILE A 50 18.56 3.38 8.83
C ILE A 50 18.52 2.38 10.00
N GLY A 51 17.87 2.80 11.09
CA GLY A 51 17.77 2.09 12.35
C GLY A 51 16.82 0.89 12.32
N GLY A 52 15.82 0.91 11.43
CA GLY A 52 14.86 -0.19 11.23
C GLY A 52 14.06 -0.02 9.94
N VAL A 53 13.54 -1.14 9.42
CA VAL A 53 12.72 -1.17 8.20
C VAL A 53 11.45 -1.94 8.47
N ILE A 54 10.32 -1.36 8.07
CA ILE A 54 9.01 -2.01 8.02
C ILE A 54 8.59 -2.05 6.54
N ALA A 55 8.19 -3.21 6.05
CA ALA A 55 7.65 -3.37 4.70
C ALA A 55 6.23 -3.95 4.78
N THR A 56 5.27 -3.27 4.18
CA THR A 56 3.91 -3.80 4.04
C THR A 56 3.80 -4.60 2.75
N LEU A 57 2.95 -5.62 2.78
CA LEU A 57 2.58 -6.44 1.65
C LEU A 57 1.06 -6.43 1.59
N ASP A 58 0.53 -5.95 0.47
CA ASP A 58 -0.83 -6.26 0.08
C ASP A 58 -0.93 -7.76 -0.10
N SER A 59 -1.94 -8.40 0.48
CA SER A 59 -2.02 -9.85 0.61
C SER A 59 -3.45 -10.29 0.35
N HIS A 60 -3.74 -10.69 -0.89
CA HIS A 60 -5.11 -11.06 -1.26
C HIS A 60 -5.28 -12.56 -1.48
N HIS A 61 -6.46 -13.05 -1.14
CA HIS A 61 -6.95 -14.32 -1.67
C HIS A 61 -7.57 -14.11 -3.07
N MET A 62 -7.61 -15.17 -3.87
CA MET A 62 -8.20 -15.10 -5.22
C MET A 62 -9.68 -14.64 -5.21
N ILE A 63 -10.39 -14.95 -4.13
CA ILE A 63 -11.82 -14.67 -3.93
C ILE A 63 -12.08 -13.35 -3.20
N ASP A 64 -11.11 -12.44 -3.16
CA ASP A 64 -11.29 -11.10 -2.60
C ASP A 64 -12.46 -10.37 -3.26
N LEU A 65 -13.31 -9.72 -2.46
CA LEU A 65 -14.47 -8.96 -2.92
C LEU A 65 -14.05 -7.85 -3.90
N ALA A 66 -12.88 -7.26 -3.75
CA ALA A 66 -12.38 -6.21 -4.63
C ALA A 66 -11.86 -6.76 -5.96
N HIS A 67 -11.69 -8.08 -6.13
CA HIS A 67 -11.29 -8.66 -7.41
C HIS A 67 -12.46 -8.80 -8.37
N ASN A 68 -12.28 -8.39 -9.62
CA ASN A 68 -13.30 -8.51 -10.67
C ASN A 68 -13.76 -9.96 -10.91
N THR A 69 -12.90 -10.94 -10.63
CA THR A 69 -13.22 -12.38 -10.73
C THR A 69 -14.19 -12.88 -9.67
N SER A 70 -14.40 -12.12 -8.59
CA SER A 70 -15.38 -12.43 -7.54
C SER A 70 -16.81 -12.02 -7.92
N TRP A 71 -16.98 -11.42 -9.10
CA TRP A 71 -18.24 -10.87 -9.59
C TRP A 71 -18.63 -11.44 -10.95
N LEU A 72 -19.92 -11.40 -11.24
CA LEU A 72 -20.51 -11.69 -12.54
C LEU A 72 -21.42 -10.53 -12.94
N THR A 73 -21.44 -10.23 -14.24
CA THR A 73 -22.44 -9.34 -14.85
C THR A 73 -23.79 -10.05 -15.05
N GLU A 74 -24.79 -9.34 -15.52
CA GLU A 74 -26.09 -9.89 -15.96
C GLU A 74 -25.95 -11.04 -16.96
N GLN A 75 -24.90 -11.00 -17.79
CA GLN A 75 -24.60 -12.03 -18.80
C GLN A 75 -23.87 -13.25 -18.22
N GLY A 76 -23.58 -13.25 -16.92
CA GLY A 76 -22.89 -14.36 -16.24
C GLY A 76 -21.39 -14.44 -16.53
N THR A 77 -20.76 -13.34 -16.96
CA THR A 77 -19.32 -13.24 -17.20
C THR A 77 -18.66 -12.33 -16.16
N ALA A 78 -17.37 -12.52 -15.88
CA ALA A 78 -16.64 -11.61 -15.01
C ALA A 78 -16.59 -10.20 -15.63
N PRO A 79 -16.89 -9.12 -14.87
CA PRO A 79 -16.72 -7.76 -15.36
C PRO A 79 -15.26 -7.47 -15.67
N PRO A 80 -14.96 -6.53 -16.60
CA PRO A 80 -13.58 -6.13 -16.84
C PRO A 80 -12.99 -5.48 -15.58
N PRO A 81 -11.66 -5.58 -15.37
CA PRO A 81 -10.97 -4.79 -14.35
C PRO A 81 -11.29 -3.30 -14.49
N PHE A 82 -11.25 -2.59 -13.37
CA PHE A 82 -11.60 -1.19 -13.18
C PHE A 82 -13.10 -0.85 -13.35
N SER A 83 -13.97 -1.87 -13.33
CA SER A 83 -15.42 -1.64 -13.31
C SER A 83 -15.85 -1.01 -11.98
N LEU A 84 -16.68 0.03 -12.06
CA LEU A 84 -17.36 0.61 -10.90
C LEU A 84 -18.60 -0.22 -10.57
N VAL A 85 -18.75 -0.63 -9.32
CA VAL A 85 -19.95 -1.33 -8.82
C VAL A 85 -20.64 -0.45 -7.81
N THR A 86 -21.95 -0.24 -8.00
CA THR A 86 -22.80 0.53 -7.08
C THR A 86 -23.78 -0.37 -6.35
N ALA A 87 -24.32 0.10 -5.22
CA ALA A 87 -25.40 -0.60 -4.52
C ALA A 87 -26.64 -0.75 -5.43
N ALA A 88 -26.92 0.26 -6.26
CA ALA A 88 -28.02 0.22 -7.22
C ALA A 88 -27.82 -0.87 -8.28
N ASP A 89 -26.61 -0.98 -8.85
CA ASP A 89 -26.28 -2.03 -9.81
C ASP A 89 -26.37 -3.43 -9.19
N PHE A 90 -25.98 -3.58 -7.92
CA PHE A 90 -26.12 -4.86 -7.20
C PHE A 90 -27.59 -5.24 -6.99
N ILE A 91 -28.44 -4.29 -6.57
CA ILE A 91 -29.88 -4.52 -6.33
C ILE A 91 -30.60 -4.98 -7.60
N VAL A 92 -30.31 -4.34 -8.74
CA VAL A 92 -30.97 -4.68 -10.01
C VAL A 92 -30.36 -5.92 -10.69
N GLY A 93 -29.35 -6.53 -10.07
CA GLY A 93 -28.67 -7.72 -10.58
C GLY A 93 -27.69 -7.45 -11.72
N ARG A 94 -27.29 -6.19 -11.92
CA ARG A 94 -26.26 -5.85 -12.91
C ARG A 94 -24.93 -6.49 -12.57
N TYR A 95 -24.60 -6.49 -11.28
CA TYR A 95 -23.49 -7.21 -10.71
C TYR A 95 -24.00 -8.16 -9.62
N ARG A 96 -23.39 -9.34 -9.53
CA ARG A 96 -23.65 -10.32 -8.45
C ARG A 96 -22.38 -11.08 -8.11
N LEU A 97 -22.31 -11.67 -6.92
CA LEU A 97 -21.18 -12.51 -6.53
C LEU A 97 -21.07 -13.76 -7.43
N ALA A 98 -19.83 -14.13 -7.76
CA ALA A 98 -19.51 -15.27 -8.64
C ALA A 98 -19.57 -16.64 -7.94
N ALA A 99 -19.63 -16.67 -6.61
CA ALA A 99 -19.65 -17.91 -5.85
C ALA A 99 -20.85 -18.80 -6.21
N ALA A 100 -20.61 -20.11 -6.29
CA ALA A 100 -21.65 -21.08 -6.68
C ALA A 100 -22.82 -21.13 -5.67
N GLN A 101 -22.55 -20.84 -4.41
CA GLN A 101 -23.54 -20.69 -3.36
C GLN A 101 -23.24 -19.40 -2.60
N VAL A 102 -24.20 -18.48 -2.65
CA VAL A 102 -24.17 -17.21 -1.93
C VAL A 102 -25.34 -17.23 -0.97
N THR A 103 -25.08 -17.02 0.32
CA THR A 103 -26.15 -16.96 1.32
C THR A 103 -26.83 -15.59 1.31
N ASN A 104 -28.03 -15.48 1.89
CA ASN A 104 -28.71 -14.19 2.01
C ASN A 104 -27.88 -13.22 2.85
N GLU A 105 -27.24 -13.71 3.91
CA GLU A 105 -26.38 -12.91 4.80
C GLU A 105 -25.18 -12.33 4.05
N GLN A 106 -24.58 -13.08 3.11
CA GLN A 106 -23.50 -12.58 2.27
C GLN A 106 -23.99 -11.48 1.32
N ASN A 107 -25.15 -11.67 0.67
CA ASN A 107 -25.74 -10.63 -0.18
C ASN A 107 -26.06 -9.36 0.63
N ASP A 108 -26.65 -9.52 1.82
CA ASP A 108 -26.98 -8.40 2.70
C ASP A 108 -25.71 -7.67 3.15
N TYR A 109 -24.63 -8.41 3.47
CA TYR A 109 -23.34 -7.82 3.79
C TYR A 109 -22.79 -7.00 2.62
N VAL A 110 -22.72 -7.56 1.41
CA VAL A 110 -22.19 -6.86 0.23
C VAL A 110 -23.00 -5.61 -0.08
N LEU A 111 -24.33 -5.69 -0.03
CA LEU A 111 -25.19 -4.53 -0.24
C LEU A 111 -24.90 -3.43 0.80
N ASN A 112 -24.83 -3.79 2.08
CA ASN A 112 -24.52 -2.85 3.16
C ASN A 112 -23.10 -2.26 3.03
N TYR A 113 -22.12 -3.05 2.58
CA TYR A 113 -20.76 -2.59 2.31
C TYR A 113 -20.75 -1.54 1.19
N LEU A 114 -21.39 -1.83 0.05
CA LEU A 114 -21.51 -0.88 -1.07
C LEU A 114 -22.21 0.43 -0.65
N GLN A 115 -23.29 0.33 0.13
CA GLN A 115 -24.00 1.52 0.62
C GLN A 115 -23.14 2.37 1.57
N GLN A 116 -22.33 1.75 2.42
CA GLN A 116 -21.41 2.48 3.30
C GLN A 116 -20.31 3.18 2.50
N LEU A 117 -19.75 2.53 1.48
CA LEU A 117 -18.78 3.17 0.58
C LEU A 117 -19.38 4.39 -0.13
N GLU A 118 -20.63 4.29 -0.62
CA GLU A 118 -21.35 5.41 -1.22
C GLU A 118 -21.57 6.57 -0.23
N GLN A 119 -21.93 6.28 1.04
CA GLN A 119 -22.05 7.29 2.10
C GLN A 119 -20.73 7.99 2.40
N MET A 120 -19.61 7.27 2.32
CA MET A 120 -18.26 7.79 2.44
C MET A 120 -17.77 8.51 1.17
N GLN A 121 -18.59 8.57 0.11
CA GLN A 121 -18.23 9.10 -1.22
C GLN A 121 -17.00 8.39 -1.80
N ARG A 122 -16.83 7.11 -1.49
CA ARG A 122 -15.76 6.27 -1.99
C ARG A 122 -16.30 5.33 -3.07
N PRO A 123 -15.76 5.36 -4.30
CA PRO A 123 -16.17 4.42 -5.33
C PRO A 123 -15.66 3.00 -4.99
N PHE A 124 -16.48 1.98 -5.26
CA PHE A 124 -16.03 0.59 -5.21
C PHE A 124 -15.59 0.13 -6.61
N ILE A 125 -14.28 -0.03 -6.79
CA ILE A 125 -13.66 -0.34 -8.08
C ILE A 125 -13.17 -1.78 -8.03
N LEU A 126 -13.51 -2.57 -9.04
CA LEU A 126 -13.02 -3.93 -9.14
C LEU A 126 -11.60 -3.95 -9.72
N TRP A 127 -10.64 -4.55 -9.03
CA TRP A 127 -9.26 -4.72 -9.46
C TRP A 127 -9.05 -6.06 -10.19
N PRO A 128 -8.05 -6.19 -11.07
CA PRO A 128 -7.61 -7.52 -11.49
C PRO A 128 -7.07 -8.28 -10.26
N PRO A 129 -7.10 -9.63 -10.22
CA PRO A 129 -6.45 -10.37 -9.14
C PRO A 129 -4.96 -10.05 -9.08
N HIS A 130 -4.51 -9.55 -7.93
CA HIS A 130 -3.14 -9.09 -7.71
C HIS A 130 -2.70 -9.41 -6.29
N CYS A 131 -1.40 -9.35 -6.05
CA CYS A 131 -0.73 -9.63 -4.79
C CYS A 131 -1.23 -10.91 -4.10
N LEU A 132 -1.50 -11.94 -4.91
CA LEU A 132 -2.08 -13.19 -4.43
C LEU A 132 -1.09 -13.93 -3.54
N ILE A 133 -1.51 -14.23 -2.30
CA ILE A 133 -0.65 -14.85 -1.29
C ILE A 133 0.04 -16.10 -1.84
N GLY A 134 1.37 -16.14 -1.74
CA GLY A 134 2.19 -17.27 -2.18
C GLY A 134 2.50 -17.30 -3.68
N THR A 135 2.09 -16.28 -4.45
CA THR A 135 2.46 -16.13 -5.87
C THR A 135 3.69 -15.22 -6.04
N PRO A 136 4.38 -15.26 -7.19
CA PRO A 136 5.49 -14.34 -7.45
C PRO A 136 5.10 -12.85 -7.33
N GLY A 137 3.85 -12.51 -7.69
CA GLY A 137 3.36 -11.14 -7.66
C GLY A 137 3.21 -10.54 -6.27
N HIS A 138 3.00 -11.40 -5.27
CA HIS A 138 2.96 -11.04 -3.85
C HIS A 138 4.31 -10.63 -3.27
N ASN A 139 5.42 -11.09 -3.84
CA ASN A 139 6.75 -10.75 -3.33
C ASN A 139 7.11 -9.29 -3.65
N LEU A 140 8.01 -8.71 -2.84
CA LEU A 140 8.67 -7.45 -3.18
C LEU A 140 9.37 -7.53 -4.54
N ASN A 141 9.57 -6.38 -5.17
CA ASN A 141 10.50 -6.22 -6.28
C ASN A 141 11.87 -6.84 -5.94
N ILE A 142 12.46 -7.57 -6.88
CA ILE A 142 13.67 -8.37 -6.63
C ILE A 142 14.89 -7.52 -6.27
N GLU A 143 15.09 -6.35 -6.89
CA GLU A 143 16.20 -5.46 -6.60
C GLU A 143 16.07 -4.82 -5.21
N LEU A 144 14.84 -4.43 -4.84
CA LEU A 144 14.55 -3.93 -3.50
C LEU A 144 14.73 -5.03 -2.44
N ALA A 145 14.20 -6.23 -2.69
CA ALA A 145 14.37 -7.39 -1.80
C ALA A 145 15.86 -7.70 -1.56
N GLN A 146 16.68 -7.66 -2.62
CA GLN A 146 18.13 -7.86 -2.50
C GLN A 146 18.80 -6.75 -1.68
N ALA A 147 18.43 -5.49 -1.87
CA ALA A 147 18.96 -4.37 -1.09
C ALA A 147 18.60 -4.50 0.40
N LEU A 148 17.39 -4.96 0.70
CA LEU A 148 16.94 -5.25 2.06
C LEU A 148 17.72 -6.42 2.69
N SER A 149 17.88 -7.55 2.00
CA SER A 149 18.69 -8.67 2.51
C SER A 149 20.14 -8.26 2.78
N ASN A 150 20.72 -7.41 1.91
CA ASN A 150 22.05 -6.84 2.14
C ASN A 150 22.07 -5.89 3.36
N TRP A 151 21.00 -5.12 3.58
CA TRP A 151 20.83 -4.28 4.77
C TRP A 151 20.73 -5.12 6.05
N GLU A 152 19.92 -6.18 6.06
CA GLU A 152 19.80 -7.09 7.21
C GLU A 152 21.15 -7.71 7.56
N THR A 153 21.89 -8.18 6.55
CA THR A 153 23.23 -8.77 6.72
C THR A 153 24.23 -7.77 7.31
N ARG A 154 24.21 -6.51 6.85
CA ARG A 154 25.13 -5.46 7.31
C ARG A 154 24.81 -4.94 8.72
N THR A 155 23.53 -4.92 9.10
CA THR A 155 23.07 -4.32 10.35
C THR A 155 22.74 -5.34 11.45
N CYS A 156 22.65 -6.62 11.09
CA CYS A 156 22.15 -7.71 11.95
C CYS A 156 20.76 -7.41 12.53
N LYS A 157 19.90 -6.74 11.75
CA LYS A 157 18.52 -6.42 12.11
C LYS A 157 17.57 -6.98 11.05
N PRO A 158 16.45 -7.61 11.44
CA PRO A 158 15.47 -8.09 10.47
C PRO A 158 14.61 -6.95 9.93
N VAL A 159 14.13 -7.09 8.70
CA VAL A 159 12.99 -6.32 8.17
C VAL A 159 11.72 -6.84 8.84
N THR A 160 10.86 -5.93 9.30
CA THR A 160 9.52 -6.29 9.76
C THR A 160 8.55 -6.30 8.58
N PHE A 161 8.09 -7.49 8.19
CA PHE A 161 7.06 -7.64 7.17
C PHE A 161 5.66 -7.63 7.78
N MET A 162 4.76 -6.90 7.13
CA MET A 162 3.39 -6.68 7.59
C MET A 162 2.40 -6.93 6.47
N GLN A 163 1.47 -7.86 6.68
CA GLN A 163 0.43 -8.14 5.69
C GLN A 163 -0.81 -7.27 5.94
N LYS A 164 -1.50 -6.92 4.85
CA LYS A 164 -2.82 -6.27 4.86
C LYS A 164 -3.66 -6.80 3.70
N GLY A 165 -4.99 -6.71 3.80
CA GLY A 165 -5.89 -7.14 2.72
C GLY A 165 -6.29 -8.62 2.75
N GLU A 166 -5.92 -9.38 3.78
CA GLU A 166 -6.24 -10.82 3.88
C GLU A 166 -7.75 -11.09 4.05
N ASN A 167 -8.51 -10.14 4.59
CA ASN A 167 -9.95 -10.27 4.73
C ASN A 167 -10.63 -10.11 3.37
N ILE A 168 -11.24 -11.19 2.87
CA ILE A 168 -11.83 -11.24 1.53
C ILE A 168 -13.07 -10.38 1.33
N TRP A 169 -13.59 -9.72 2.38
CA TRP A 169 -14.85 -8.97 2.33
C TRP A 169 -14.67 -7.46 2.41
N THR A 170 -13.45 -6.95 2.62
CA THR A 170 -13.20 -5.52 2.77
C THR A 170 -11.84 -5.10 2.21
N GLU A 171 -11.80 -3.98 1.50
CA GLU A 171 -10.55 -3.43 0.96
C GLU A 171 -9.65 -2.90 2.08
N SER A 172 -8.33 -3.01 1.90
CA SER A 172 -7.34 -2.50 2.87
C SER A 172 -6.20 -1.75 2.17
N PHE A 173 -6.47 -0.51 1.75
CA PHE A 173 -5.42 0.35 1.20
C PHE A 173 -4.42 0.78 2.28
N SER A 174 -4.92 1.24 3.43
CA SER A 174 -4.07 1.67 4.54
C SER A 174 -3.43 0.47 5.22
N ALA A 175 -2.16 0.61 5.60
CA ALA A 175 -1.46 -0.36 6.45
C ALA A 175 -1.99 -0.42 7.89
N LEU A 176 -2.88 0.50 8.26
CA LEU A 176 -3.36 0.65 9.62
C LEU A 176 -4.76 0.10 9.85
N LYS A 177 -5.61 0.00 8.83
CA LYS A 177 -6.98 -0.54 8.94
C LYS A 177 -7.56 -0.82 7.56
N ALA A 178 -8.62 -1.63 7.53
CA ALA A 178 -9.48 -1.75 6.35
C ALA A 178 -10.29 -0.47 6.11
N VAL A 179 -10.78 -0.31 4.88
CA VAL A 179 -11.65 0.81 4.46
C VAL A 179 -12.93 0.84 5.32
N ILE A 180 -13.56 -0.33 5.47
CA ILE A 180 -14.63 -0.56 6.45
C ILE A 180 -14.19 -1.77 7.29
N PRO A 181 -13.73 -1.55 8.53
CA PRO A 181 -13.34 -2.64 9.41
C PRO A 181 -14.49 -3.62 9.70
N ASP A 182 -14.22 -4.92 9.58
CA ASP A 182 -15.12 -5.98 9.97
C ASP A 182 -15.05 -6.17 11.50
N PRO A 183 -16.14 -5.95 12.25
CA PRO A 183 -16.15 -6.13 13.71
C PRO A 183 -15.80 -7.54 14.18
N ALA A 184 -15.93 -8.56 13.31
CA ALA A 184 -15.59 -9.94 13.61
C ALA A 184 -14.11 -10.27 13.35
N ASP A 185 -13.37 -9.40 12.67
CA ASP A 185 -11.97 -9.62 12.29
C ASP A 185 -11.06 -8.50 12.80
N GLN A 186 -10.29 -8.82 13.84
CA GLN A 186 -9.35 -7.89 14.46
C GLN A 186 -8.26 -7.40 13.51
N ALA A 187 -7.90 -8.17 12.47
CA ALA A 187 -6.89 -7.76 11.49
C ALA A 187 -7.35 -6.58 10.61
N THR A 188 -8.67 -6.36 10.51
CA THR A 188 -9.24 -5.23 9.76
C THR A 188 -9.38 -3.94 10.58
N GLN A 189 -9.24 -4.05 11.91
CA GLN A 189 -9.37 -2.94 12.84
C GLN A 189 -8.10 -2.07 12.85
N LEU A 190 -8.19 -0.89 13.48
CA LEU A 190 -7.03 0.00 13.63
C LEU A 190 -5.88 -0.71 14.36
N ASN A 191 -4.76 -0.86 13.67
CA ASN A 191 -3.56 -1.50 14.18
C ASN A 191 -2.71 -0.52 14.99
N LEU A 192 -3.08 -0.34 16.26
CA LEU A 192 -2.38 0.54 17.20
C LEU A 192 -0.92 0.14 17.41
N ALA A 193 -0.60 -1.16 17.35
CA ALA A 193 0.77 -1.65 17.54
C ALA A 193 1.72 -1.11 16.46
N VAL A 194 1.24 -0.89 15.23
CA VAL A 194 2.03 -0.30 14.15
C VAL A 194 2.27 1.17 14.41
N LEU A 195 1.24 1.91 14.81
CA LEU A 195 1.39 3.34 15.16
C LEU A 195 2.41 3.52 16.29
N GLU A 196 2.34 2.67 17.31
CA GLU A 196 3.32 2.65 18.40
C GLU A 196 4.73 2.33 17.90
N MET A 197 4.87 1.37 16.99
CA MET A 197 6.16 1.02 16.39
C MET A 197 6.75 2.19 15.59
N LEU A 198 5.94 2.84 14.75
CA LEU A 198 6.35 4.00 13.95
C LEU A 198 6.76 5.19 14.83
N ALA A 199 6.08 5.36 15.98
CA ALA A 199 6.35 6.44 16.93
C ALA A 199 7.70 6.33 17.64
N GLN A 200 8.34 5.15 17.66
CA GLN A 200 9.64 4.93 18.31
C GLN A 200 10.82 5.57 17.56
N SER A 201 10.63 5.91 16.29
CA SER A 201 11.66 6.58 15.49
C SER A 201 11.71 8.09 15.79
N ASP A 202 12.87 8.71 15.57
CA ASP A 202 13.00 10.17 15.53
C ASP A 202 12.60 10.73 14.15
N ARG A 203 12.70 9.88 13.12
CA ARG A 203 12.38 10.19 11.72
C ARG A 203 11.80 8.96 11.03
N LEU A 204 10.72 9.16 10.27
CA LEU A 204 10.04 8.13 9.51
C LEU A 204 10.08 8.47 8.01
N LEU A 205 10.90 7.75 7.26
CA LEU A 205 10.92 7.81 5.80
C LEU A 205 9.77 6.94 5.24
N ILE A 206 8.97 7.47 4.31
CA ILE A 206 7.87 6.74 3.69
C ILE A 206 8.11 6.67 2.17
N ALA A 207 8.10 5.45 1.64
CA ALA A 207 8.18 5.13 0.21
C ALA A 207 7.23 3.97 -0.10
N GLY A 208 7.01 3.67 -1.38
CA GLY A 208 6.19 2.52 -1.77
C GLY A 208 5.16 2.84 -2.85
N GLN A 209 4.19 1.95 -3.03
CA GLN A 209 3.16 2.05 -4.06
C GLN A 209 1.75 1.84 -3.49
N ALA A 210 0.71 2.41 -4.08
CA ALA A 210 0.76 3.58 -4.98
C ALA A 210 0.62 4.86 -4.15
N SER A 211 1.28 5.94 -4.57
CA SER A 211 1.16 7.30 -3.96
C SER A 211 -0.28 7.84 -3.95
N SER A 212 -1.16 7.32 -4.82
CA SER A 212 -2.56 7.71 -4.91
C SER A 212 -3.52 6.87 -4.06
N HIS A 213 -3.08 5.70 -3.58
CA HIS A 213 -3.90 4.73 -2.84
C HIS A 213 -3.19 4.34 -1.53
N CYS A 214 -2.56 3.17 -1.46
CA CYS A 214 -2.03 2.60 -0.21
C CYS A 214 -1.11 3.55 0.56
N VAL A 215 -0.21 4.25 -0.13
CA VAL A 215 0.68 5.24 0.50
C VAL A 215 -0.11 6.42 1.05
N LYS A 216 -1.01 7.01 0.24
CA LYS A 216 -1.84 8.16 0.67
C LYS A 216 -2.72 7.80 1.85
N GLU A 217 -3.42 6.68 1.79
CA GLU A 217 -4.34 6.24 2.84
C GLU A 217 -3.58 5.90 4.13
N THR A 218 -2.41 5.25 4.03
CA THR A 218 -1.55 5.01 5.19
C THR A 218 -1.06 6.30 5.82
N ILE A 219 -0.60 7.29 5.03
CA ILE A 219 -0.18 8.60 5.55
C ILE A 219 -1.35 9.31 6.23
N ASN A 220 -2.54 9.33 5.60
CA ASN A 220 -3.73 9.94 6.17
C ASN A 220 -4.11 9.31 7.51
N ASP A 221 -4.08 7.98 7.62
CA ASP A 221 -4.38 7.29 8.87
C ASP A 221 -3.30 7.53 9.93
N ILE A 222 -2.01 7.62 9.55
CA ILE A 222 -0.94 8.02 10.49
C ILE A 222 -1.22 9.42 11.04
N LEU A 223 -1.60 10.37 10.18
CA LEU A 223 -1.90 11.74 10.60
C LEU A 223 -3.17 11.84 11.43
N GLN A 224 -4.16 10.98 11.17
CA GLN A 224 -5.44 10.97 11.87
C GLN A 224 -5.36 10.29 13.25
N PHE A 225 -4.70 9.13 13.32
CA PHE A 225 -4.74 8.26 14.50
C PHE A 225 -3.41 8.20 15.26
N GLY A 226 -2.31 8.65 14.65
CA GLY A 226 -1.02 8.73 15.29
C GLY A 226 -0.96 9.84 16.35
N ALA A 227 0.02 9.73 17.25
CA ALA A 227 0.32 10.80 18.19
C ALA A 227 0.70 12.09 17.45
N ALA A 228 0.33 13.25 18.00
CA ALA A 228 0.43 14.54 17.30
C ALA A 228 1.86 14.89 16.83
N GLU A 229 2.87 14.37 17.52
CA GLU A 229 4.29 14.53 17.20
C GLU A 229 4.75 13.70 15.99
N LEU A 230 4.06 12.61 15.62
CA LEU A 230 4.43 11.77 14.48
C LEU A 230 4.51 12.56 13.19
N LYS A 231 3.60 13.53 13.00
CA LYS A 231 3.59 14.38 11.79
C LYS A 231 4.92 15.09 11.56
N HIS A 232 5.63 15.46 12.64
CA HIS A 232 6.90 16.18 12.57
C HIS A 232 8.09 15.25 12.24
N LYS A 233 7.88 13.94 12.31
CA LYS A 233 8.88 12.91 12.01
C LYS A 233 8.78 12.42 10.56
N LEU A 234 7.65 12.66 9.89
CA LEU A 234 7.38 12.14 8.55
C LEU A 234 8.25 12.80 7.49
N VAL A 235 8.82 11.98 6.63
CA VAL A 235 9.52 12.38 5.42
C VAL A 235 9.01 11.53 4.26
N ILE A 236 8.33 12.17 3.32
CA ILE A 236 7.76 11.51 2.15
C ILE A 236 8.80 11.50 1.04
N LEU A 237 9.25 10.30 0.64
CA LEU A 237 10.17 10.09 -0.46
C LEU A 237 9.42 10.20 -1.78
N THR A 238 9.20 11.43 -2.24
CA THR A 238 8.38 11.78 -3.43
C THR A 238 8.84 11.13 -4.72
N ASP A 239 10.05 10.61 -4.71
CA ASP A 239 10.76 10.01 -5.83
C ASP A 239 10.98 8.49 -5.57
N CYS A 240 10.25 7.90 -4.62
CA CYS A 240 10.20 6.46 -4.39
C CYS A 240 8.73 5.99 -4.29
N MET A 241 7.85 6.63 -5.06
CA MET A 241 6.44 6.32 -5.17
C MET A 241 5.84 6.94 -6.43
N SER A 242 4.86 6.27 -7.03
CA SER A 242 4.18 6.73 -8.24
C SER A 242 2.65 6.59 -8.09
N PRO A 243 1.86 7.43 -8.78
CA PRO A 243 0.39 7.33 -8.74
C PRO A 243 -0.09 6.23 -9.69
N VAL A 244 -1.24 5.64 -9.38
CA VAL A 244 -1.98 4.88 -10.41
C VAL A 244 -2.35 5.85 -11.54
N SER A 245 -2.27 5.38 -12.79
CA SER A 245 -2.55 6.19 -13.99
C SER A 245 -3.85 6.98 -13.85
N GLY A 246 -3.80 8.29 -14.12
CA GLY A 246 -4.95 9.19 -14.03
C GLY A 246 -5.15 9.86 -12.66
N PHE A 247 -4.33 9.54 -11.66
CA PHE A 247 -4.35 10.16 -10.33
C PHE A 247 -3.19 11.14 -10.08
N GLU A 248 -2.45 11.52 -11.12
CA GLU A 248 -1.26 12.37 -11.01
C GLU A 248 -1.59 13.71 -10.34
N ALA A 249 -2.62 14.41 -10.81
CA ALA A 249 -3.04 15.69 -10.26
C ALA A 249 -3.53 15.57 -8.79
N ALA A 250 -4.18 14.46 -8.44
CA ALA A 250 -4.64 14.21 -7.07
C ALA A 250 -3.45 13.99 -6.10
N VAL A 251 -2.37 13.35 -6.58
CA VAL A 251 -1.14 13.17 -5.79
C VAL A 251 -0.36 14.47 -5.67
N GLU A 252 -0.27 15.28 -6.73
CA GLU A 252 0.34 16.62 -6.66
C GLU A 252 -0.39 17.52 -5.65
N GLN A 253 -1.72 17.49 -5.66
CA GLN A 253 -2.53 18.20 -4.66
C GLN A 253 -2.24 17.67 -3.25
N PHE A 254 -2.25 16.35 -3.06
CA PHE A 254 -1.97 15.73 -1.77
C PHE A 254 -0.58 16.13 -1.22
N PHE A 255 0.46 16.09 -2.06
CA PHE A 255 1.80 16.55 -1.68
C PHE A 255 1.86 18.05 -1.33
N THR A 256 1.06 18.87 -2.01
CA THR A 256 0.92 20.29 -1.68
C THR A 256 0.30 20.47 -0.29
N GLU A 257 -0.74 19.69 0.02
CA GLU A 257 -1.41 19.70 1.32
C GLU A 257 -0.49 19.21 2.45
N LEU A 258 0.28 18.13 2.24
CA LEU A 258 1.26 17.65 3.21
C LEU A 258 2.33 18.71 3.49
N ARG A 259 2.86 19.34 2.45
CA ARG A 259 3.84 20.43 2.59
C ARG A 259 3.26 21.62 3.36
N ALA A 260 2.00 21.99 3.10
CA ALA A 260 1.31 23.07 3.81
C ALA A 260 1.10 22.74 5.31
N GLN A 261 1.00 21.47 5.66
CA GLN A 261 0.97 20.99 7.05
C GLN A 261 2.35 20.91 7.72
N GLY A 262 3.42 21.26 7.00
CA GLY A 262 4.80 21.26 7.49
C GLY A 262 5.48 19.88 7.46
N ILE A 263 4.91 18.92 6.71
CA ILE A 263 5.53 17.60 6.50
C ILE A 263 6.64 17.73 5.47
N LEU A 264 7.77 17.06 5.72
CA LEU A 264 8.92 17.11 4.82
C LEU A 264 8.70 16.22 3.61
N LEU A 265 8.89 16.78 2.42
CA LEU A 265 8.92 16.07 1.15
C LEU A 265 10.35 16.15 0.63
N ALA A 266 10.93 15.01 0.29
CA ALA A 266 12.31 14.93 -0.17
C ALA A 266 12.46 13.86 -1.25
N THR A 267 13.57 13.93 -1.98
CA THR A 267 14.05 12.85 -2.84
C THR A 267 14.96 11.91 -2.04
N SER A 268 15.03 10.65 -2.47
CA SER A 268 15.97 9.64 -1.99
C SER A 268 17.42 10.12 -2.05
N ALA A 269 17.80 10.88 -3.09
CA ALA A 269 19.14 11.44 -3.22
C ALA A 269 19.46 12.48 -2.14
N GLU A 270 18.53 13.40 -1.85
CA GLU A 270 18.69 14.39 -0.77
C GLU A 270 18.84 13.71 0.59
N ILE A 271 18.02 12.67 0.84
CA ILE A 271 18.07 11.90 2.09
C ILE A 271 19.35 11.09 2.22
N ALA A 272 19.86 10.50 1.13
CA ALA A 272 21.13 9.79 1.15
C ALA A 272 22.29 10.71 1.56
N ILE A 273 22.34 11.93 1.01
CA ILE A 273 23.35 12.94 1.35
C ILE A 273 23.25 13.37 2.81
N GLU A 274 22.03 13.55 3.31
CA GLU A 274 21.78 13.94 4.71
C GLU A 274 22.21 12.86 5.70
N LEU A 275 21.88 11.60 5.40
CA LEU A 275 22.17 10.45 6.28
C LEU A 275 23.66 10.05 6.27
N VAL A 276 24.36 10.27 5.16
CA VAL A 276 25.80 9.99 5.04
C VAL A 276 26.50 11.23 4.46
N PRO A 277 26.84 12.23 5.31
CA PRO A 277 27.58 13.40 4.86
C PRO A 277 28.94 12.98 4.27
N ALA A 278 29.37 13.65 3.21
CA ALA A 278 30.59 13.34 2.44
C ALA A 278 31.91 13.26 3.24
N ASN A 279 31.90 13.67 4.52
CA ASN A 279 33.05 13.60 5.42
C ASN A 279 33.08 12.34 6.31
N THR A 280 32.17 11.39 6.11
CA THR A 280 32.15 10.11 6.84
C THR A 280 32.90 9.06 6.03
N GLN A 281 34.21 9.25 5.84
CA GLN A 281 35.10 8.19 5.35
C GLN A 281 35.30 7.19 6.48
N TYR A 282 34.78 5.97 6.32
CA TYR A 282 35.25 4.79 7.03
C TYR A 282 36.41 4.16 6.25
#